data_AF-H0A663-F1
#
_entry.id   AF-H0A663-F1
#
_cell.length_a   1.000
_cell.length_b   1.000
_cell.length_c   1.000
_cell.angle_alpha   90.00
_cell.angle_beta   90.00
_cell.angle_gamma   90.00
#
_symmetry.space_group_name_H-M   'P 1'
#
loop_
_entity.id
_entity.type
_entity.pdbx_description
1 polymer ?
#
loop_
_entity_poly.entity_id
_entity_poly.type
_entity_poly.pdbx_seq_one_letter_code
_entity_poly.pdbx_strand_id
1 'polypeptide(L)'
;QTPQQQPQPQQQAAAQPAPPTPTPPLPLPPPPVPPPPQPSQQAGTGQTPPVQRPAERSTSVQNTLDRLRAAQQQQEPPRARASSAAGRPASGGGSPTGNALLSQGEIRGVADRISECWSVDAGMLGLDQIVVDLQVDIDAGGTIRNVRAPRGVPSDPRARAVFESARRALLDPKCSPLPIPREKMQTLNNSIFRFNPRGLIR
;
A
#
# COMPACT_ATOMS: atom_id res chain seq x y z
N GLN A 1 -40.17 31.39 47.11
CA GLN A 1 -38.98 31.84 47.85
C GLN A 1 -37.76 31.17 47.22
N THR A 2 -37.11 31.92 46.36
CA THR A 2 -35.84 31.59 45.71
C THR A 2 -34.80 32.51 46.32
N PRO A 3 -33.59 32.04 46.63
CA PRO A 3 -32.45 32.92 46.71
C PRO A 3 -31.60 32.77 45.44
N GLN A 4 -31.63 33.82 44.63
CA GLN A 4 -30.53 34.19 43.75
C GLN A 4 -29.22 34.25 44.56
N GLN A 5 -28.12 33.74 44.01
CA GLN A 5 -26.79 34.19 44.39
C GLN A 5 -26.25 35.10 43.28
N GLN A 6 -26.07 36.36 43.66
CA GLN A 6 -25.42 37.41 42.87
C GLN A 6 -23.92 37.45 43.26
N PRO A 7 -23.00 37.85 42.36
CA PRO A 7 -21.55 37.72 42.53
C PRO A 7 -20.89 38.97 43.12
N GLN A 8 -19.79 38.80 43.87
CA GLN A 8 -18.87 39.85 44.35
C GLN A 8 -17.61 39.22 44.98
N PRO A 9 -16.48 39.92 45.14
CA PRO A 9 -15.78 40.85 44.25
C PRO A 9 -14.31 40.43 43.99
N GLN A 10 -13.68 41.07 43.01
CA GLN A 10 -12.27 40.94 42.62
C GLN A 10 -11.31 41.19 43.80
N GLN A 11 -10.34 40.29 44.00
CA GLN A 11 -9.04 40.64 44.58
C GLN A 11 -7.97 40.51 43.49
N GLN A 12 -7.53 41.66 42.99
CA GLN A 12 -6.27 41.81 42.27
C GLN A 12 -5.12 41.48 43.23
N ALA A 13 -4.47 40.34 43.01
CA ALA A 13 -3.16 40.07 43.59
C ALA A 13 -2.09 40.59 42.62
N ALA A 14 -1.27 41.49 43.14
CA ALA A 14 -0.21 42.21 42.45
C ALA A 14 0.74 41.31 41.65
N ALA A 15 1.11 41.80 40.46
CA ALA A 15 2.14 41.22 39.61
C ALA A 15 3.48 41.15 40.35
N GLN A 16 3.98 39.93 40.56
CA GLN A 16 5.38 39.70 40.92
C GLN A 16 6.22 39.72 39.63
N PRO A 17 7.39 40.39 39.58
CA PRO A 17 8.26 40.36 38.41
C PRO A 17 8.81 38.95 38.19
N ALA A 18 8.63 38.41 36.98
CA ALA A 18 9.27 37.17 36.57
C ALA A 18 10.79 37.38 36.37
N PRO A 19 11.63 36.36 36.67
CA PRO A 19 13.07 36.42 36.38
C PRO A 19 13.35 36.42 34.87
N PRO A 20 14.42 37.07 34.39
CA PRO A 20 14.73 37.16 32.97
C PRO A 20 15.16 35.80 32.39
N THR A 21 14.57 35.44 31.26
CA THR A 21 14.89 34.26 30.46
C THR A 21 16.28 34.40 29.80
N PRO A 22 17.14 33.36 29.79
CA PRO A 22 18.40 33.39 29.06
C PRO A 22 18.16 33.37 27.54
N THR A 23 18.85 34.25 26.82
CA THR A 23 18.81 34.38 25.36
C THR A 23 19.68 33.29 24.70
N PRO A 24 19.22 32.61 23.64
CA PRO A 24 20.07 31.68 22.88
C PRO A 24 21.12 32.45 22.06
N PRO A 25 22.33 31.89 21.86
CA PRO A 25 23.39 32.54 21.07
C PRO A 25 23.10 32.54 19.57
N LEU A 26 23.53 33.60 18.88
CA LEU A 26 23.44 33.77 17.43
C LEU A 26 24.24 32.69 16.66
N PRO A 27 23.78 32.27 15.46
CA PRO A 27 24.50 31.33 14.61
C PRO A 27 25.76 31.96 13.98
N LEU A 28 26.85 31.20 13.93
CA LEU A 28 28.11 31.57 13.26
C LEU A 28 27.98 31.54 11.73
N PRO A 29 28.73 32.39 11.00
CA PRO A 29 28.70 32.43 9.53
C PRO A 29 29.36 31.18 8.89
N PRO A 30 28.92 30.79 7.67
CA PRO A 30 29.48 29.65 6.95
C PRO A 30 30.86 29.94 6.34
N PRO A 31 31.69 28.90 6.09
CA PRO A 31 33.02 29.05 5.49
C PRO A 31 32.96 29.39 3.98
N PRO A 32 34.02 29.99 3.42
CA PRO A 32 34.07 30.40 2.01
C PRO A 32 34.21 29.24 1.03
N VAL A 33 33.60 29.39 -0.15
CA VAL A 33 33.56 28.41 -1.26
C VAL A 33 34.83 28.50 -2.12
N PRO A 34 35.42 27.38 -2.57
CA PRO A 34 36.59 27.38 -3.45
C PRO A 34 36.28 27.83 -4.89
N PRO A 35 37.25 28.39 -5.62
CA PRO A 35 37.05 28.89 -6.99
C PRO A 35 37.02 27.77 -8.05
N PRO A 36 36.38 28.01 -9.21
CA PRO A 36 36.26 27.02 -10.30
C PRO A 36 37.56 26.87 -11.12
N PRO A 37 37.83 25.68 -11.69
CA PRO A 37 39.01 25.44 -12.52
C PRO A 37 38.86 25.98 -13.95
N GLN A 38 39.98 26.47 -14.52
CA GLN A 38 40.07 26.97 -15.90
C GLN A 38 40.20 25.83 -16.93
N PRO A 39 39.73 26.02 -18.19
CA PRO A 39 39.84 25.02 -19.24
C PRO A 39 41.22 24.99 -19.89
N SER A 40 41.79 23.81 -20.07
CA SER A 40 43.03 23.58 -20.82
C SER A 40 42.76 23.43 -22.32
N GLN A 41 43.57 24.10 -23.14
CA GLN A 41 43.53 24.06 -24.60
C GLN A 41 44.62 23.10 -25.14
N GLN A 42 44.31 22.50 -26.31
CA GLN A 42 45.21 22.00 -27.36
C GLN A 42 45.74 20.55 -27.35
N ALA A 43 45.87 20.07 -28.60
CA ALA A 43 46.08 18.70 -29.08
C ALA A 43 47.44 18.52 -29.78
N GLY A 44 47.88 17.25 -29.95
CA GLY A 44 48.97 16.80 -30.83
C GLY A 44 49.81 15.68 -30.18
N THR A 45 50.48 14.71 -30.82
CA THR A 45 50.69 14.23 -32.20
C THR A 45 51.57 12.95 -32.11
N GLY A 46 51.40 11.94 -32.99
CA GLY A 46 52.52 11.12 -33.56
C GLY A 46 52.90 9.68 -33.07
N GLN A 47 52.47 8.65 -33.85
CA GLN A 47 53.21 7.49 -34.47
C GLN A 47 53.92 6.30 -33.69
N THR A 48 53.25 5.11 -33.70
CA THR A 48 53.55 3.63 -33.99
C THR A 48 54.98 2.96 -34.01
N PRO A 49 55.15 1.58 -34.10
CA PRO A 49 54.60 0.32 -33.45
C PRO A 49 55.74 -0.74 -33.11
N PRO A 50 55.57 -2.00 -32.53
CA PRO A 50 55.10 -3.22 -33.24
C PRO A 50 54.57 -4.49 -32.44
N VAL A 51 53.83 -5.36 -33.16
CA VAL A 51 53.78 -6.86 -33.14
C VAL A 51 53.09 -7.68 -32.01
N GLN A 52 51.94 -8.25 -32.42
CA GLN A 52 51.40 -9.62 -32.30
C GLN A 52 51.32 -10.35 -30.95
N ARG A 53 50.08 -10.70 -30.53
CA ARG A 53 49.78 -12.02 -29.93
C ARG A 53 48.47 -12.62 -30.49
N PRO A 54 48.51 -13.82 -31.09
CA PRO A 54 47.31 -14.56 -31.54
C PRO A 54 46.31 -14.94 -30.44
N ALA A 55 46.67 -14.75 -29.17
CA ALA A 55 45.82 -15.09 -28.02
C ALA A 55 44.55 -14.22 -27.89
N GLU A 56 44.58 -12.99 -28.42
CA GLU A 56 43.46 -12.06 -28.29
C GLU A 56 42.22 -12.48 -29.10
N ARG A 57 42.42 -13.22 -30.20
CA ARG A 57 41.33 -13.72 -31.06
C ARG A 57 40.49 -14.78 -30.35
N SER A 58 41.09 -15.64 -29.52
CA SER A 58 40.36 -16.65 -28.75
C SER A 58 39.47 -16.00 -27.70
N THR A 59 40.02 -15.07 -26.90
CA THR A 59 39.23 -14.29 -25.94
C THR A 59 38.16 -13.42 -26.61
N SER A 60 38.42 -12.88 -27.79
CA SER A 60 37.44 -12.07 -28.53
C SER A 60 36.26 -12.91 -29.01
N VAL A 61 36.49 -14.12 -29.53
CA VAL A 61 35.42 -15.05 -29.92
C VAL A 61 34.63 -15.54 -28.71
N GLN A 62 35.31 -15.85 -27.60
CA GLN A 62 34.66 -16.26 -26.34
C GLN A 62 33.82 -15.13 -25.74
N ASN A 63 34.32 -13.89 -25.77
CA ASN A 63 33.59 -12.72 -25.31
C ASN A 63 32.38 -12.41 -26.21
N THR A 64 32.51 -12.68 -27.51
CA THR A 64 31.40 -12.51 -28.47
C THR A 64 30.29 -13.55 -28.21
N LEU A 65 30.65 -14.82 -27.99
CA LEU A 65 29.69 -15.88 -27.65
C LEU A 65 29.01 -15.63 -26.29
N ASP A 66 29.75 -15.10 -25.31
CA ASP A 66 29.20 -14.70 -24.02
C ASP A 66 28.21 -13.53 -24.16
N ARG A 67 28.55 -12.50 -24.94
CA ARG A 67 27.64 -11.39 -25.26
C ARG A 67 26.39 -11.83 -26.02
N LEU A 68 26.50 -12.77 -26.96
CA LEU A 68 25.35 -13.33 -27.68
C LEU A 68 24.42 -14.11 -26.73
N ARG A 69 24.99 -14.86 -25.78
CA ARG A 69 24.22 -15.57 -24.74
C ARG A 69 23.55 -14.61 -23.76
N ALA A 70 24.26 -13.58 -23.32
CA ALA A 70 23.71 -12.53 -22.46
C ALA A 70 22.60 -11.72 -23.16
N ALA A 71 22.75 -11.44 -24.46
CA ALA A 71 21.75 -10.75 -25.26
C ALA A 71 20.50 -11.61 -25.49
N GLN A 72 20.63 -12.94 -25.65
CA GLN A 72 19.47 -13.83 -25.73
C GLN A 72 18.70 -13.93 -24.39
N GLN A 73 19.40 -13.92 -23.25
CA GLN A 73 18.74 -13.86 -21.93
C GLN A 73 17.99 -12.55 -21.67
N GLN A 74 18.30 -11.49 -22.44
CA GLN A 74 17.62 -10.19 -22.36
C GLN A 74 16.44 -10.07 -23.34
N GLN A 75 16.30 -11.00 -24.30
CA GLN A 75 15.18 -11.06 -25.24
C GLN A 75 14.00 -11.90 -24.72
N GLU A 76 14.20 -12.68 -23.66
CA GLU A 76 13.07 -13.19 -22.89
C GLU A 76 12.49 -12.02 -22.07
N PRO A 77 11.19 -11.69 -22.23
CA PRO A 77 10.57 -10.69 -21.37
C PRO A 77 10.80 -11.13 -19.93
N PRO A 78 11.22 -10.22 -19.02
CA PRO A 78 11.49 -10.59 -17.65
C PRO A 78 10.26 -11.30 -17.13
N ARG A 79 10.38 -12.60 -16.84
CA ARG A 79 9.45 -13.29 -15.96
C ARG A 79 9.63 -12.59 -14.63
N ALA A 80 8.88 -11.51 -14.45
CA ALA A 80 8.73 -10.83 -13.20
C ALA A 80 8.29 -11.92 -12.22
N ARG A 81 9.23 -12.42 -11.43
CA ARG A 81 8.91 -12.86 -10.08
C ARG A 81 8.16 -11.67 -9.51
N ALA A 82 6.88 -11.85 -9.24
CA ALA A 82 6.08 -10.82 -8.62
C ALA A 82 6.80 -10.41 -7.33
N SER A 83 7.54 -9.29 -7.38
CA SER A 83 7.91 -8.55 -6.19
C SER A 83 6.59 -8.07 -5.60
N SER A 84 6.08 -8.85 -4.66
CA SER A 84 5.12 -8.37 -3.68
C SER A 84 5.74 -7.13 -3.02
N ALA A 85 5.00 -6.03 -3.05
CA ALA A 85 5.20 -4.79 -2.30
C ALA A 85 6.34 -3.85 -2.77
N ALA A 86 5.95 -2.89 -3.61
CA ALA A 86 6.34 -1.49 -3.42
C ALA A 86 5.18 -0.59 -3.85
N GLY A 87 4.49 0.01 -2.86
CA GLY A 87 3.69 1.22 -3.08
C GLY A 87 2.20 1.09 -3.38
N ARG A 88 1.54 -0.06 -3.15
CA ARG A 88 0.07 -0.12 -3.21
C ARG A 88 -0.51 -0.51 -1.86
N PRO A 89 -1.48 0.25 -1.31
CA PRO A 89 -2.16 -0.17 -0.10
C PRO A 89 -2.76 -1.55 -0.36
N ALA A 90 -2.61 -2.46 0.61
CA ALA A 90 -3.36 -3.70 0.60
C ALA A 90 -4.84 -3.29 0.52
N SER A 91 -5.50 -3.59 -0.59
CA SER A 91 -6.91 -3.29 -0.78
C SER A 91 -7.70 -4.00 0.31
N GLY A 92 -8.14 -3.27 1.34
CA GLY A 92 -9.19 -3.75 2.21
C GLY A 92 -10.48 -3.88 1.39
N GLY A 93 -11.39 -4.75 1.81
CA GLY A 93 -12.66 -4.96 1.08
C GLY A 93 -12.99 -6.40 0.70
N GLY A 94 -12.18 -7.37 1.09
CA GLY A 94 -12.47 -8.77 0.82
C GLY A 94 -12.00 -9.23 -0.55
N SER A 95 -11.25 -10.32 -0.58
CA SER A 95 -10.80 -10.95 -1.83
C SER A 95 -11.23 -12.42 -1.86
N PRO A 96 -11.83 -12.91 -2.96
CA PRO A 96 -12.17 -14.31 -3.06
C PRO A 96 -10.90 -15.18 -3.16
N THR A 97 -10.97 -16.38 -2.58
CA THR A 97 -9.85 -17.31 -2.44
C THR A 97 -10.21 -18.70 -2.97
N GLY A 98 -9.22 -19.44 -3.47
CA GLY A 98 -9.26 -20.90 -3.66
C GLY A 98 -9.97 -21.43 -4.91
N ASN A 99 -11.00 -20.75 -5.42
CA ASN A 99 -11.84 -21.28 -6.50
C ASN A 99 -12.55 -20.23 -7.36
N ALA A 100 -12.55 -18.95 -6.99
CA ALA A 100 -13.07 -17.90 -7.86
C ALA A 100 -12.18 -17.74 -9.10
N LEU A 101 -12.71 -18.02 -10.29
CA LEU A 101 -12.03 -17.76 -11.58
C LEU A 101 -11.98 -16.26 -11.93
N LEU A 102 -11.78 -15.38 -10.95
CA LEU A 102 -11.61 -13.95 -11.18
C LEU A 102 -10.16 -13.61 -11.52
N SER A 103 -9.99 -12.72 -12.50
CA SER A 103 -8.70 -12.07 -12.73
C SER A 103 -8.36 -11.12 -11.58
N GLN A 104 -7.07 -10.78 -11.46
CA GLN A 104 -6.61 -9.85 -10.42
C GLN A 104 -7.26 -8.46 -10.53
N GLY A 105 -7.68 -8.03 -11.72
CA GLY A 105 -8.39 -6.76 -11.92
C GLY A 105 -9.80 -6.81 -11.34
N GLU A 106 -10.52 -7.90 -11.61
CA GLU A 106 -11.88 -8.13 -11.08
C GLU A 106 -11.88 -8.24 -9.56
N ILE A 107 -10.93 -8.99 -8.98
CA ILE A 107 -10.78 -9.09 -7.52
C ILE A 107 -10.58 -7.71 -6.89
N ARG A 108 -9.76 -6.87 -7.51
CA ARG A 108 -9.53 -5.50 -7.03
C ARG A 108 -10.77 -4.64 -7.17
N GLY A 109 -11.50 -4.71 -8.28
CA GLY A 109 -12.74 -3.95 -8.47
C GLY A 109 -13.80 -4.32 -7.43
N VAL A 110 -13.92 -5.61 -7.09
CA VAL A 110 -14.81 -6.08 -6.03
C VAL A 110 -14.35 -5.60 -4.67
N ALA A 111 -13.06 -5.76 -4.35
CA ALA A 111 -12.50 -5.31 -3.09
C ALA A 111 -12.70 -3.81 -2.92
N ASP A 112 -12.34 -3.00 -3.93
CA ASP A 112 -12.49 -1.54 -3.92
C ASP A 112 -13.95 -1.13 -3.72
N ARG A 113 -14.88 -1.74 -4.46
CA ARG A 113 -16.30 -1.47 -4.30
C ARG A 113 -16.79 -1.72 -2.88
N ILE A 114 -16.49 -2.90 -2.33
CA ILE A 114 -16.91 -3.24 -0.96
C ILE A 114 -16.23 -2.33 0.06
N SER A 115 -14.98 -1.95 -0.21
CA SER A 115 -14.21 -1.03 0.62
C SER A 115 -14.91 0.33 0.81
N GLU A 116 -15.68 0.79 -0.18
CA GLU A 116 -16.42 2.06 -0.11
C GLU A 116 -17.57 2.03 0.89
N CYS A 117 -18.26 0.91 1.05
CA CYS A 117 -19.37 0.79 2.01
C CYS A 117 -18.97 0.15 3.33
N TRP A 118 -17.75 -0.39 3.42
CA TRP A 118 -17.31 -1.07 4.61
C TRP A 118 -16.70 -0.08 5.62
N SER A 119 -17.43 0.14 6.72
CA SER A 119 -16.95 0.94 7.85
C SER A 119 -16.61 0.03 9.04
N VAL A 120 -15.37 0.15 9.53
CA VAL A 120 -14.84 -0.59 10.68
C VAL A 120 -14.34 0.41 11.71
N ASP A 121 -14.64 0.17 12.98
CA ASP A 121 -14.23 1.03 14.10
C ASP A 121 -12.70 1.11 14.22
N ALA A 122 -12.11 2.22 13.77
CA ALA A 122 -10.67 2.47 13.75
C ALA A 122 -9.97 2.32 15.13
N GLY A 123 -10.71 2.45 16.23
CA GLY A 123 -10.19 2.38 17.61
C GLY A 123 -9.89 0.97 18.12
N MET A 124 -10.18 -0.08 17.36
CA MET A 124 -9.96 -1.46 17.81
C MET A 124 -8.47 -1.87 17.67
N LEU A 125 -7.88 -2.29 18.78
CA LEU A 125 -6.49 -2.75 18.83
C LEU A 125 -6.29 -4.01 17.97
N GLY A 126 -5.38 -3.88 17.01
CA GLY A 126 -4.96 -4.95 16.14
C GLY A 126 -6.00 -5.38 15.12
N LEU A 127 -6.73 -4.44 14.53
CA LEU A 127 -7.61 -4.73 13.39
C LEU A 127 -6.86 -5.31 12.19
N ASP A 128 -5.63 -4.86 11.94
CA ASP A 128 -4.90 -5.20 10.72
C ASP A 128 -4.57 -6.70 10.60
N GLN A 129 -4.43 -7.37 11.74
CA GLN A 129 -4.14 -8.81 11.80
C GLN A 129 -5.40 -9.68 11.82
N ILE A 130 -6.58 -9.08 11.88
CA ILE A 130 -7.85 -9.82 11.85
C ILE A 130 -8.22 -10.11 10.40
N VAL A 131 -8.47 -11.38 10.14
CA VAL A 131 -8.95 -11.84 8.85
C VAL A 131 -10.16 -12.71 9.06
N VAL A 132 -11.27 -12.33 8.41
CA VAL A 132 -12.54 -13.04 8.51
C VAL A 132 -12.92 -13.58 7.14
N ASP A 133 -13.43 -14.81 7.14
CA ASP A 133 -13.82 -15.50 5.92
C ASP A 133 -15.34 -15.52 5.82
N LEU A 134 -15.89 -15.07 4.69
CA LEU A 134 -17.32 -15.05 4.39
C LEU A 134 -17.59 -15.70 3.04
N GLN A 135 -18.73 -16.34 2.91
CA GLN A 135 -19.25 -16.85 1.65
C GLN A 135 -20.50 -16.05 1.28
N VAL A 136 -20.58 -15.60 0.04
CA VAL A 136 -21.69 -14.75 -0.43
C VAL A 136 -22.48 -15.47 -1.50
N ASP A 137 -23.79 -15.27 -1.52
CA ASP A 137 -24.67 -15.68 -2.61
C ASP A 137 -25.02 -14.45 -3.44
N ILE A 138 -24.56 -14.43 -4.68
CA ILE A 138 -24.76 -13.37 -5.66
C ILE A 138 -25.82 -13.83 -6.66
N ASP A 139 -26.78 -12.95 -6.90
CA ASP A 139 -27.83 -13.11 -7.91
C ASP A 139 -27.31 -12.80 -9.33
N ALA A 140 -28.05 -13.21 -10.37
CA ALA A 140 -27.66 -12.97 -11.77
C ALA A 140 -27.48 -11.48 -12.13
N GLY A 141 -28.07 -10.57 -11.33
CA GLY A 141 -27.89 -9.12 -11.43
C GLY A 141 -26.63 -8.58 -10.73
N GLY A 142 -25.79 -9.41 -10.11
CA GLY A 142 -24.60 -8.97 -9.36
C GLY A 142 -24.91 -8.42 -7.98
N THR A 143 -26.13 -8.62 -7.48
CA THR A 143 -26.55 -8.24 -6.13
C THR A 143 -26.31 -9.37 -5.15
N ILE A 144 -25.70 -9.08 -4.01
CA ILE A 144 -25.55 -10.05 -2.93
C ILE A 144 -26.91 -10.23 -2.26
N ARG A 145 -27.40 -11.47 -2.20
CA ARG A 145 -28.69 -11.83 -1.57
C ARG A 145 -28.50 -12.37 -0.17
N ASN A 146 -27.41 -13.07 0.06
CA ASN A 146 -27.17 -13.73 1.33
C ASN A 146 -25.67 -13.84 1.62
N VAL A 147 -25.32 -13.87 2.89
CA VAL A 147 -23.94 -13.95 3.36
C VAL A 147 -23.87 -14.96 4.51
N ARG A 148 -23.00 -15.96 4.38
CA ARG A 148 -22.82 -17.05 5.33
C ARG A 148 -21.40 -17.10 5.86
N ALA A 149 -21.25 -17.64 7.08
CA ALA A 149 -19.95 -17.95 7.65
C ALA A 149 -19.57 -19.41 7.28
N PRO A 150 -18.60 -19.65 6.40
CA PRO A 150 -18.26 -21.01 5.97
C PRO A 150 -17.73 -21.89 7.12
N ARG A 151 -17.10 -21.29 8.13
CA ARG A 151 -16.60 -21.98 9.33
C ARG A 151 -17.34 -21.61 10.62
N GLY A 152 -18.53 -21.01 10.49
CA GLY A 152 -19.26 -20.44 11.62
C GLY A 152 -18.75 -19.06 12.04
N VAL A 153 -19.51 -18.39 12.91
CA VAL A 153 -19.19 -17.05 13.41
C VAL A 153 -17.95 -17.11 14.31
N PRO A 154 -16.97 -16.20 14.16
CA PRO A 154 -15.79 -16.20 15.01
C PRO A 154 -16.12 -16.13 16.51
N SER A 155 -15.39 -16.90 17.31
CA SER A 155 -15.51 -16.91 18.79
C SER A 155 -14.90 -15.65 19.42
N ASP A 156 -13.81 -15.14 18.85
CA ASP A 156 -13.13 -13.92 19.33
C ASP A 156 -14.03 -12.69 19.12
N PRO A 157 -14.25 -11.84 20.15
CA PRO A 157 -15.14 -10.68 20.05
C PRO A 157 -14.73 -9.67 18.98
N ARG A 158 -13.42 -9.47 18.77
CA ARG A 158 -12.89 -8.53 17.77
C ARG A 158 -13.14 -9.07 16.38
N ALA A 159 -12.79 -10.33 16.15
CA ALA A 159 -13.06 -11.00 14.88
C ALA A 159 -14.56 -11.06 14.57
N ARG A 160 -15.41 -11.24 15.58
CA ARG A 160 -16.87 -11.20 15.43
C ARG A 160 -17.37 -9.83 15.00
N ALA A 161 -16.87 -8.76 15.61
CA ALA A 161 -17.22 -7.39 15.22
C ALA A 161 -16.84 -7.10 13.76
N VAL A 162 -15.64 -7.51 13.34
CA VAL A 162 -15.18 -7.37 11.94
C VAL A 162 -16.05 -8.21 11.00
N PHE A 163 -16.40 -9.44 11.36
CA PHE A 163 -17.28 -10.32 10.59
C PHE A 163 -18.68 -9.70 10.39
N GLU A 164 -19.30 -9.20 11.46
CA GLU A 164 -20.62 -8.58 11.38
C GLU A 164 -20.60 -7.26 10.59
N SER A 165 -19.54 -6.46 10.74
CA SER A 165 -19.32 -5.25 9.95
C SER A 165 -19.18 -5.57 8.45
N ALA A 166 -18.35 -6.56 8.10
CA ALA A 166 -18.20 -7.01 6.71
C ALA A 166 -19.53 -7.55 6.15
N ARG A 167 -20.30 -8.30 6.94
CA ARG A 167 -21.64 -8.77 6.54
C ARG A 167 -22.58 -7.62 6.21
N ARG A 168 -22.58 -6.55 7.02
CA ARG A 168 -23.38 -5.36 6.76
C ARG A 168 -22.97 -4.66 5.46
N ALA A 169 -21.67 -4.49 5.24
CA ALA A 169 -21.15 -3.84 4.03
C ALA A 169 -21.55 -4.58 2.74
N LEU A 170 -21.52 -5.91 2.78
CA LEU A 170 -21.91 -6.76 1.65
C LEU A 170 -23.41 -6.71 1.32
N LEU A 171 -24.25 -6.56 2.35
CA LEU A 171 -25.70 -6.46 2.19
C LEU A 171 -26.16 -5.01 1.97
N ASP A 172 -25.26 -4.03 2.00
CA ASP A 172 -25.60 -2.63 1.81
C ASP A 172 -25.96 -2.36 0.33
N PRO A 173 -27.14 -1.80 0.04
CA PRO A 173 -27.57 -1.53 -1.33
C PRO A 173 -26.68 -0.50 -2.05
N LYS A 174 -25.92 0.33 -1.33
CA LYS A 174 -24.97 1.29 -1.92
C LYS A 174 -23.81 0.62 -2.62
N CYS A 175 -23.45 -0.60 -2.21
CA CYS A 175 -22.36 -1.37 -2.79
C CYS A 175 -22.81 -2.35 -3.88
N SER A 176 -24.12 -2.53 -4.02
CA SER A 176 -24.71 -3.36 -5.07
C SER A 176 -24.97 -2.54 -6.35
N PRO A 177 -24.85 -3.13 -7.55
CA PRO A 177 -24.29 -4.46 -7.84
C PRO A 177 -22.74 -4.44 -7.83
N LEU A 178 -22.13 -5.60 -7.57
CA LEU A 178 -20.68 -5.76 -7.66
C LEU A 178 -20.21 -5.78 -9.12
N PRO A 179 -19.02 -5.23 -9.44
CA PRO A 179 -18.48 -5.18 -10.80
C PRO A 179 -17.90 -6.55 -11.22
N ILE A 180 -18.78 -7.54 -11.39
CA ILE A 180 -18.42 -8.94 -11.68
C ILE A 180 -19.12 -9.39 -12.96
N PRO A 181 -18.43 -10.05 -13.90
CA PRO A 181 -19.07 -10.59 -15.08
C PRO A 181 -20.01 -11.76 -14.75
N ARG A 182 -21.16 -11.80 -15.42
CA ARG A 182 -22.25 -12.76 -15.16
C ARG A 182 -21.82 -14.22 -15.27
N GLU A 183 -20.91 -14.51 -16.19
CA GLU A 183 -20.37 -15.85 -16.43
C GLU A 183 -19.63 -16.44 -15.21
N LYS A 184 -19.11 -15.60 -14.31
CA LYS A 184 -18.31 -16.02 -13.15
C LYS A 184 -19.05 -15.99 -11.82
N MET A 185 -20.30 -15.52 -11.81
CA MET A 185 -21.10 -15.38 -10.59
C MET A 185 -21.35 -16.73 -9.92
N GLN A 186 -21.62 -17.79 -10.70
CA GLN A 186 -21.83 -19.13 -10.13
C GLN A 186 -20.60 -19.65 -9.39
N THR A 187 -19.41 -19.45 -9.94
CA THR A 187 -18.16 -19.85 -9.28
C THR A 187 -17.92 -19.07 -7.99
N LEU A 188 -18.30 -17.79 -7.96
CA LEU A 188 -18.14 -16.93 -6.79
C LEU A 188 -19.06 -17.30 -5.64
N ASN A 189 -20.26 -17.82 -5.92
CA ASN A 189 -21.19 -18.26 -4.88
C ASN A 189 -20.62 -19.42 -4.05
N ASN A 190 -19.73 -20.22 -4.63
CA ASN A 190 -19.03 -21.30 -3.95
C ASN A 190 -17.66 -20.88 -3.40
N SER A 191 -17.28 -19.60 -3.56
CA SER A 191 -15.97 -19.09 -3.17
C SER A 191 -15.96 -18.48 -1.78
N ILE A 192 -14.83 -18.63 -1.09
CA ILE A 192 -14.62 -18.02 0.22
C ILE A 192 -13.91 -16.68 0.02
N PHE A 193 -14.54 -15.62 0.49
CA PHE A 193 -14.00 -14.27 0.49
C PHE A 193 -13.31 -13.97 1.81
N ARG A 194 -12.07 -13.54 1.71
CA ARG A 194 -11.21 -13.24 2.84
C ARG A 194 -11.15 -11.73 3.04
N PHE A 195 -11.77 -11.25 4.12
CA PHE A 195 -11.86 -9.84 4.46
C PHE A 195 -10.83 -9.47 5.51
N ASN A 196 -10.13 -8.38 5.24
CA ASN A 196 -9.19 -7.77 6.18
C ASN A 196 -9.42 -6.24 6.17
N PRO A 197 -9.58 -5.60 7.34
CA PRO A 197 -9.81 -4.16 7.46
C PRO A 197 -8.54 -3.30 7.22
N ARG A 198 -7.39 -3.91 6.91
CA ARG A 198 -6.17 -3.21 6.52
C ARG A 198 -6.44 -2.24 5.37
N GLY A 199 -5.94 -1.02 5.50
CA GLY A 199 -6.09 0.01 4.47
C GLY A 199 -7.48 0.65 4.39
N LEU A 200 -8.43 0.23 5.22
CA LEU A 200 -9.77 0.82 5.32
C LEU A 200 -9.93 1.79 6.49
N ILE A 201 -9.01 1.71 7.45
CA ILE A 201 -8.93 2.63 8.58
C ILE A 201 -8.57 4.00 8.01
N ARG A 202 -9.54 4.92 7.97
CA ARG A 202 -9.37 6.33 7.59
C ARG A 202 -9.48 7.22 8.81
#